data_AF-A0A194SD14-F1
#
_entry.id   AF-A0A194SD14-F1
#
_cell.length_a   1.000
_cell.length_b   1.000
_cell.length_c   1.000
_cell.angle_alpha   90.00
_cell.angle_beta   90.00
_cell.angle_gamma   90.00
#
_symmetry.space_group_name_H-M   'P 1'
#
loop_
_entity.id
_entity.type
_entity.pdbx_description
1 polymer ?
#
loop_
_entity_poly.entity_id
_entity_poly.type
_entity_poly.pdbx_seq_one_letter_code
_entity_poly.pdbx_strand_id
1 'polypeptide(L)'
;MSDAPEGTLPVPPATVAKLTAQEKFTLITERLSEVLGAEQLRALLDERDLTAYWGTAPTGRPHLGYFVPLSKLADFVTAGVEVKVLLADVHAFLDNLKAPIELVEARVDYYRRLIIAVFRSLNLPLDKLKFVVGSSYQYDAKYNLDKYKLAAITSEHDARKAGAEVVKQVSSPLLSGLLYPLLQALDEEYLGVDFQFGGVDQRKIFTYAEQYLPKIGYKKRSHLMNSMVPGLSGGKMSSSDPNSKIDFLDGPAAVKSKIGKAHCAPGEVEGNGVLAFIRHVVVPIGDLFQGQGRASARAWVHADAPSDAVFTVEGNPKFGGSVAHFRTVDELDAAYAAGQVHPGDLKTAAINAINALLAPIQAEFAASAEFQQAEARAYPPEVKQVKVKAKKAYTPKPEHLKTAEEKARDAAAAAADGAKGVVRTGLDEAEKLRAAVVDTLSA
;
A
#
# COMPACT_ATOMS: atom_id res chain seq x y z
N MET A 1 25.97 14.71 16.50
CA MET A 1 25.87 13.76 15.37
C MET A 1 26.70 12.57 15.75
N SER A 2 26.10 11.50 16.27
CA SER A 2 26.82 10.26 16.57
C SER A 2 26.73 9.38 15.33
N ASP A 3 27.87 9.05 14.75
CA ASP A 3 27.98 8.18 13.59
C ASP A 3 27.36 6.82 13.91
N ALA A 4 26.23 6.54 13.27
CA ALA A 4 25.64 5.21 13.25
C ALA A 4 26.54 4.32 12.36
N PRO A 5 26.99 3.13 12.82
CA PRO A 5 27.82 2.24 12.02
C PRO A 5 27.17 1.88 10.67
N GLU A 6 27.99 1.59 9.65
CA GLU A 6 27.54 1.11 8.33
C GLU A 6 26.48 0.00 8.50
N GLY A 7 25.29 0.23 7.95
CA GLY A 7 24.15 -0.69 8.06
C GLY A 7 23.18 -0.42 9.21
N THR A 8 23.39 0.62 10.01
CA THR A 8 22.40 1.10 10.99
C THR A 8 21.77 2.42 10.54
N LEU A 9 20.44 2.48 10.56
CA LEU A 9 19.70 3.67 10.09
C LEU A 9 19.91 4.83 11.07
N PRO A 10 20.18 6.05 10.57
CA PRO A 10 20.32 7.23 11.42
C PRO A 10 19.02 7.49 12.21
N VAL A 11 19.17 7.95 13.45
CA VAL A 11 18.04 8.41 14.26
C VAL A 11 17.42 9.64 13.57
N PRO A 12 16.09 9.66 13.32
CA PRO A 12 15.46 10.78 12.65
C PRO A 12 15.75 12.11 13.36
N PRO A 13 16.14 13.18 12.63
CA PRO A 13 16.29 14.50 13.23
C PRO A 13 14.91 15.01 13.70
N ALA A 14 14.88 15.68 14.86
CA ALA A 14 13.72 16.46 15.25
C ALA A 14 13.49 17.55 14.18
N THR A 15 12.26 17.71 13.66
CA THR A 15 11.94 18.71 12.62
C THR A 15 12.29 20.13 13.10
N VAL A 16 13.27 20.78 12.42
CA VAL A 16 13.93 22.01 12.90
C VAL A 16 13.31 23.32 12.34
N ALA A 17 12.53 23.30 11.25
CA ALA A 17 12.03 24.53 10.63
C ALA A 17 10.53 24.78 10.90
N LYS A 18 10.21 25.98 11.39
CA LYS A 18 8.83 26.42 11.65
C LYS A 18 8.22 27.01 10.37
N LEU A 19 7.61 26.16 9.54
CA LEU A 19 6.93 26.56 8.30
C LEU A 19 5.74 27.48 8.57
N THR A 20 5.53 28.47 7.70
CA THR A 20 4.32 29.32 7.68
C THR A 20 3.09 28.52 7.24
N ALA A 21 1.88 29.02 7.51
CA ALA A 21 0.62 28.38 7.08
C ALA A 21 0.56 28.17 5.56
N GLN A 22 1.06 29.13 4.77
CA GLN A 22 1.10 29.02 3.31
C GLN A 22 2.14 27.99 2.83
N GLU A 23 3.32 27.92 3.44
CA GLU A 23 4.31 26.88 3.10
C GLU A 23 3.81 25.49 3.48
N LYS A 24 3.15 25.33 4.64
CA LYS A 24 2.49 24.08 5.03
C LYS A 24 1.43 23.69 4.01
N PHE A 25 0.54 24.63 3.63
CA PHE A 25 -0.50 24.36 2.64
C PHE A 25 0.10 23.91 1.30
N THR A 26 1.13 24.59 0.80
CA THR A 26 1.82 24.21 -0.42
C THR A 26 2.40 22.81 -0.31
N LEU A 27 3.16 22.53 0.77
CA LEU A 27 3.76 21.21 0.99
C LEU A 27 2.70 20.11 1.14
N ILE A 28 1.54 20.39 1.74
CA ILE A 28 0.43 19.44 1.85
C ILE A 28 -0.21 19.16 0.49
N THR A 29 -0.35 20.18 -0.37
CA THR A 29 -1.16 20.08 -1.60
C THR A 29 -0.36 19.88 -2.89
N GLU A 30 0.95 20.08 -2.86
CA GLU A 30 1.81 19.84 -4.01
C GLU A 30 1.84 18.36 -4.41
N ARG A 31 2.04 18.12 -5.71
CA ARG A 31 2.19 16.78 -6.33
C ARG A 31 0.94 15.89 -6.19
N LEU A 32 -0.20 16.46 -5.79
CA LEU A 32 -1.51 15.80 -5.80
C LEU A 32 -2.22 16.04 -7.13
N SER A 33 -3.02 15.06 -7.56
CA SER A 33 -3.88 15.22 -8.75
C SER A 33 -5.08 16.10 -8.46
N GLU A 34 -5.64 15.99 -7.25
CA GLU A 34 -6.88 16.68 -6.88
C GLU A 34 -6.93 16.91 -5.37
N VAL A 35 -7.47 18.07 -4.98
CA VAL A 35 -7.70 18.47 -3.59
C VAL A 35 -9.14 18.96 -3.46
N LEU A 36 -9.95 18.25 -2.67
CA LEU A 36 -11.30 18.66 -2.31
C LEU A 36 -11.27 19.31 -0.92
N GLY A 37 -11.92 20.46 -0.77
CA GLY A 37 -11.95 21.19 0.50
C GLY A 37 -10.68 21.99 0.81
N ALA A 38 -10.00 22.53 -0.21
CA ALA A 38 -8.78 23.34 -0.04
C ALA A 38 -8.99 24.55 0.90
N GLU A 39 -10.10 25.28 0.75
CA GLU A 39 -10.41 26.45 1.61
C GLU A 39 -10.57 26.07 3.09
N GLN A 40 -11.17 24.91 3.37
CA GLN A 40 -11.29 24.38 4.73
C GLN A 40 -9.90 24.09 5.34
N LEU A 41 -8.96 23.58 4.55
CA LEU A 41 -7.59 23.34 5.01
C LEU A 41 -6.85 24.65 5.30
N ARG A 42 -7.00 25.66 4.43
CA ARG A 42 -6.40 26.99 4.63
C ARG A 42 -6.87 27.61 5.94
N ALA A 43 -8.19 27.64 6.16
CA ALA A 43 -8.77 28.19 7.39
C ALA A 43 -8.27 27.46 8.65
N LEU A 44 -8.17 26.13 8.61
CA LEU A 44 -7.67 25.35 9.75
C LEU A 44 -6.18 25.58 10.03
N LEU A 45 -5.36 25.77 8.99
CA LEU A 45 -3.92 26.01 9.12
C LEU A 45 -3.59 27.38 9.73
N ASP A 46 -4.51 28.35 9.66
CA ASP A 46 -4.39 29.63 10.34
C ASP A 46 -4.59 29.50 11.86
N GLU A 47 -5.25 28.44 12.31
CA GLU A 47 -5.61 28.23 13.72
C GLU A 47 -4.72 27.19 14.43
N ARG A 48 -4.37 26.08 13.75
CA ARG A 48 -3.65 24.95 14.35
C ARG A 48 -3.01 24.01 13.31
N ASP A 49 -2.24 23.05 13.79
CA ASP A 49 -1.80 21.92 12.96
C ASP A 49 -2.98 20.99 12.61
N LEU A 50 -2.90 20.36 11.43
CA LEU A 50 -3.94 19.47 10.91
C LEU A 50 -3.73 18.03 11.38
N THR A 51 -4.81 17.25 11.36
CA THR A 51 -4.78 15.79 11.52
C THR A 51 -5.28 15.12 10.25
N ALA A 52 -4.53 14.13 9.76
CA ALA A 52 -4.84 13.37 8.56
C ALA A 52 -4.99 11.89 8.86
N TYR A 53 -5.68 11.14 8.00
CA TYR A 53 -5.42 9.71 7.90
C TYR A 53 -5.20 9.23 6.48
N TRP A 54 -4.43 8.16 6.40
CA TRP A 54 -4.27 7.32 5.22
C TRP A 54 -4.58 5.88 5.60
N GLY A 55 -5.52 5.26 4.87
CA GLY A 55 -5.93 3.88 5.09
C GLY A 55 -5.19 2.93 4.15
N THR A 56 -4.71 1.82 4.69
CA THR A 56 -4.17 0.71 3.92
C THR A 56 -4.73 -0.61 4.40
N ALA A 57 -5.29 -1.40 3.48
CA ALA A 57 -5.88 -2.71 3.77
C ALA A 57 -4.78 -3.80 3.75
N PRO A 58 -4.49 -4.49 4.87
CA PRO A 58 -3.47 -5.53 4.94
C PRO A 58 -3.86 -6.78 4.14
N THR A 59 -3.56 -6.76 2.84
CA THR A 59 -3.95 -7.80 1.88
C THR A 59 -2.71 -8.42 1.24
N GLY A 60 -2.38 -8.10 -0.01
CA GLY A 60 -1.16 -8.60 -0.65
C GLY A 60 0.10 -7.92 -0.13
N ARG A 61 1.28 -8.48 -0.45
CA ARG A 61 2.57 -7.85 -0.13
C ARG A 61 2.63 -6.43 -0.72
N PRO A 62 2.92 -5.40 0.09
CA PRO A 62 3.22 -4.06 -0.40
C PRO A 62 4.39 -4.07 -1.37
N HIS A 63 4.28 -3.24 -2.39
CA HIS A 63 5.23 -3.12 -3.48
C HIS A 63 5.73 -1.68 -3.61
N LEU A 64 6.71 -1.43 -4.48
CA LEU A 64 7.33 -0.11 -4.64
C LEU A 64 6.34 1.03 -4.93
N GLY A 65 5.17 0.74 -5.52
CA GLY A 65 4.08 1.74 -5.63
C GLY A 65 3.65 2.38 -4.30
N TYR A 66 3.91 1.75 -3.15
CA TYR A 66 3.66 2.34 -1.82
C TYR A 66 4.60 3.52 -1.52
N PHE A 67 5.75 3.65 -2.19
CA PHE A 67 6.58 4.83 -2.01
C PHE A 67 5.83 6.13 -2.37
N VAL A 68 4.85 6.08 -3.26
CA VAL A 68 4.07 7.24 -3.69
C VAL A 68 3.25 7.82 -2.52
N PRO A 69 2.32 7.07 -1.90
CA PRO A 69 1.62 7.57 -0.72
C PRO A 69 2.57 7.83 0.45
N LEU A 70 3.57 6.98 0.69
CA LEU A 70 4.48 7.15 1.83
C LEU A 70 5.35 8.41 1.72
N SER A 71 5.78 8.80 0.51
CA SER A 71 6.47 10.09 0.28
C SER A 71 5.55 11.27 0.57
N LYS A 72 4.25 11.17 0.25
CA LYS A 72 3.29 12.22 0.60
C LYS A 72 3.03 12.31 2.11
N LEU A 73 3.00 11.17 2.81
CA LEU A 73 2.94 11.16 4.26
C LEU A 73 4.17 11.84 4.88
N ALA A 74 5.34 11.70 4.25
CA ALA A 74 6.55 12.42 4.67
C ALA A 74 6.36 13.94 4.59
N ASP A 75 5.80 14.45 3.49
CA ASP A 75 5.46 15.87 3.34
C ASP A 75 4.49 16.33 4.43
N PHE A 76 3.47 15.51 4.75
CA PHE A 76 2.52 15.83 5.82
C PHE A 76 3.21 15.94 7.18
N VAL A 77 4.04 14.96 7.53
CA VAL A 77 4.79 14.98 8.80
C VAL A 77 5.72 16.21 8.86
N THR A 78 6.40 16.53 7.76
CA THR A 78 7.23 17.74 7.66
C THR A 78 6.41 19.03 7.78
N ALA A 79 5.21 19.08 7.19
CA ALA A 79 4.27 20.20 7.35
C ALA A 79 3.68 20.29 8.77
N GLY A 80 4.00 19.33 9.63
CA GLY A 80 3.60 19.27 11.02
C GLY A 80 2.26 18.57 11.27
N VAL A 81 1.66 17.97 10.24
CA VAL A 81 0.41 17.23 10.31
C VAL A 81 0.58 15.99 11.21
N GLU A 82 -0.38 15.73 12.09
CA GLU A 82 -0.50 14.44 12.77
C GLU A 82 -1.10 13.43 11.79
N VAL A 83 -0.33 12.41 11.42
CA VAL A 83 -0.73 11.42 10.41
C VAL A 83 -1.14 10.12 11.08
N LYS A 84 -2.39 9.72 10.88
CA LYS A 84 -2.92 8.41 11.31
C LYS A 84 -2.85 7.41 10.16
N VAL A 85 -2.07 6.35 10.33
CA VAL A 85 -2.03 5.21 9.40
C VAL A 85 -3.04 4.18 9.88
N LEU A 86 -4.18 4.09 9.18
CA LEU A 86 -5.19 3.09 9.47
C LEU A 86 -4.80 1.76 8.80
N LEU A 87 -4.39 0.79 9.60
CA LEU A 87 -4.24 -0.61 9.20
C LEU A 87 -5.64 -1.23 9.18
N ALA A 88 -6.28 -1.13 8.02
CA ALA A 88 -7.70 -1.41 7.81
C ALA A 88 -7.97 -2.92 7.69
N ASP A 89 -7.77 -3.65 8.79
CA ASP A 89 -7.97 -5.09 8.91
C ASP A 89 -9.41 -5.54 8.62
N VAL A 90 -10.40 -4.83 9.15
CA VAL A 90 -11.83 -5.12 8.84
C VAL A 90 -12.09 -4.96 7.35
N HIS A 91 -11.51 -3.93 6.71
CA HIS A 91 -11.65 -3.71 5.27
C HIS A 91 -10.95 -4.79 4.45
N ALA A 92 -9.77 -5.24 4.88
CA ALA A 92 -9.05 -6.35 4.25
C ALA A 92 -9.85 -7.66 4.28
N PHE A 93 -10.62 -7.89 5.34
CA PHE A 93 -11.58 -8.99 5.43
C PHE A 93 -12.80 -8.79 4.51
N LEU A 94 -13.38 -7.59 4.49
CA LEU A 94 -14.60 -7.29 3.72
C LEU A 94 -14.40 -7.25 2.20
N ASP A 95 -13.19 -6.95 1.71
CA ASP A 95 -12.84 -6.95 0.29
C ASP A 95 -12.69 -8.37 -0.28
N ASN A 96 -13.84 -9.06 -0.38
CA ASN A 96 -14.02 -10.35 -1.02
C ASN A 96 -13.08 -11.46 -0.51
N LEU A 97 -12.85 -11.50 0.81
CA LEU A 97 -12.04 -12.53 1.48
C LEU A 97 -10.65 -12.71 0.84
N LYS A 98 -10.00 -11.62 0.40
CA LYS A 98 -8.58 -11.66 -0.05
C LYS A 98 -7.65 -12.26 1.01
N ALA A 99 -8.06 -12.28 2.27
CA ALA A 99 -7.37 -12.87 3.39
C ALA A 99 -8.38 -13.42 4.42
N PRO A 100 -8.18 -14.65 4.96
CA PRO A 100 -8.83 -15.09 6.20
C PRO A 100 -8.52 -14.11 7.34
N ILE A 101 -9.41 -14.00 8.32
CA ILE A 101 -9.28 -13.01 9.41
C ILE A 101 -7.99 -13.21 10.22
N GLU A 102 -7.61 -14.46 10.45
CA GLU A 102 -6.38 -14.84 11.16
C GLU A 102 -5.13 -14.39 10.38
N LEU A 103 -5.21 -14.42 9.05
CA LEU A 103 -4.11 -13.98 8.17
C LEU A 103 -4.03 -12.46 8.10
N VAL A 104 -5.16 -11.75 8.21
CA VAL A 104 -5.18 -10.28 8.22
C VAL A 104 -4.41 -9.74 9.41
N GLU A 105 -4.58 -10.32 10.60
CA GLU A 105 -3.88 -9.88 11.81
C GLU A 105 -2.37 -10.04 11.69
N ALA A 106 -1.90 -11.17 11.16
CA ALA A 106 -0.48 -11.35 10.87
C ALA A 106 0.04 -10.31 9.86
N ARG A 107 -0.78 -9.95 8.87
CA ARG A 107 -0.45 -8.91 7.88
C ARG A 107 -0.43 -7.51 8.48
N VAL A 108 -1.26 -7.20 9.48
CA VAL A 108 -1.23 -5.92 10.20
C VAL A 108 0.17 -5.68 10.80
N ASP A 109 0.72 -6.65 11.53
CA ASP A 109 2.05 -6.50 12.14
C ASP A 109 3.15 -6.34 11.08
N TYR A 110 3.11 -7.13 10.00
CA TYR A 110 4.06 -6.99 8.89
C TYR A 110 3.96 -5.62 8.21
N TYR A 111 2.75 -5.14 7.90
CA TYR A 111 2.55 -3.83 7.27
C TYR A 111 3.08 -2.70 8.14
N ARG A 112 2.78 -2.72 9.44
CA ARG A 112 3.28 -1.74 10.41
C ARG A 112 4.80 -1.69 10.39
N ARG A 113 5.47 -2.84 10.55
CA ARG A 113 6.94 -2.94 10.57
C ARG A 113 7.55 -2.45 9.26
N LEU A 114 6.96 -2.83 8.12
CA LEU A 114 7.43 -2.40 6.82
C LEU A 114 7.31 -0.90 6.62
N ILE A 115 6.17 -0.29 6.98
CA ILE A 115 5.97 1.16 6.87
C ILE A 115 6.97 1.91 7.78
N ILE A 116 7.20 1.43 9.00
CA ILE A 116 8.21 1.98 9.91
C ILE A 116 9.61 1.90 9.27
N ALA A 117 9.98 0.74 8.71
CA ALA A 117 11.28 0.55 8.06
C ALA A 117 11.45 1.48 6.85
N VAL A 118 10.39 1.69 6.05
CA VAL A 118 10.40 2.67 4.96
C VAL A 118 10.62 4.09 5.51
N PHE A 119 9.89 4.50 6.53
CA PHE A 119 10.06 5.84 7.12
C PHE A 119 11.46 6.07 7.69
N ARG A 120 12.05 5.07 8.37
CA ARG A 120 13.42 5.12 8.86
C ARG A 120 14.43 5.18 7.71
N SER A 121 14.22 4.40 6.65
CA SER A 121 15.07 4.42 5.45
C SER A 121 15.09 5.79 4.77
N LEU A 122 14.00 6.56 4.92
CA LEU A 122 13.85 7.91 4.40
C LEU A 122 14.23 9.00 5.43
N ASN A 123 14.73 8.61 6.61
CA ASN A 123 15.10 9.49 7.72
C ASN A 123 13.95 10.42 8.14
N LEU A 124 12.74 9.87 8.26
CA LEU A 124 11.52 10.59 8.62
C LEU A 124 11.19 10.48 10.11
N PRO A 125 10.62 11.53 10.73
CA PRO A 125 10.12 11.45 12.09
C PRO A 125 8.97 10.44 12.18
N LEU A 126 8.95 9.64 13.25
CA LEU A 126 7.88 8.68 13.54
C LEU A 126 6.92 9.19 14.63
N ASP A 127 7.28 10.23 15.37
CA ASP A 127 6.50 10.79 16.48
C ASP A 127 5.12 11.32 16.05
N LYS A 128 5.04 11.85 14.83
CA LYS A 128 3.78 12.30 14.22
C LYS A 128 3.03 11.23 13.43
N LEU A 129 3.58 10.00 13.36
CA LEU A 129 2.97 8.88 12.66
C LEU A 129 2.30 7.93 13.67
N LYS A 130 0.97 7.97 13.75
CA LYS A 130 0.18 7.11 14.64
C LYS A 130 -0.43 5.96 13.87
N PHE A 131 -0.14 4.73 14.27
CA PHE A 131 -0.78 3.56 13.68
C PHE A 131 -2.07 3.22 14.44
N VAL A 132 -3.16 2.98 13.71
CA VAL A 132 -4.46 2.58 14.26
C VAL A 132 -4.93 1.34 13.53
N VAL A 133 -5.43 0.33 14.26
CA VAL A 133 -6.02 -0.87 13.65
C VAL A 133 -7.53 -0.69 13.56
N GLY A 134 -8.13 -0.94 12.41
CA GLY A 134 -9.56 -0.70 12.19
C GLY A 134 -10.44 -1.41 13.22
N SER A 135 -10.16 -2.68 13.49
CA SER A 135 -10.91 -3.44 14.48
C SER A 135 -10.84 -2.86 15.89
N SER A 136 -9.86 -2.02 16.24
CA SER A 136 -9.77 -1.41 17.59
C SER A 136 -10.95 -0.53 17.97
N TYR A 137 -11.73 -0.03 16.99
CA TYR A 137 -12.92 0.80 17.25
C TYR A 137 -14.13 0.44 16.37
N GLN A 138 -13.94 -0.23 15.22
CA GLN A 138 -15.02 -0.49 14.26
C GLN A 138 -16.07 -1.51 14.75
N TYR A 139 -15.80 -2.18 15.87
CA TYR A 139 -16.76 -3.08 16.52
C TYR A 139 -17.51 -2.43 17.69
N ASP A 140 -17.19 -1.18 18.03
CA ASP A 140 -17.84 -0.50 19.14
C ASP A 140 -19.32 -0.27 18.87
N ALA A 141 -20.12 -0.25 19.94
CA ALA A 141 -21.56 -0.07 19.85
C ALA A 141 -21.94 1.25 19.13
N LYS A 142 -21.19 2.33 19.41
CA LYS A 142 -21.40 3.63 18.76
C LYS A 142 -21.11 3.57 17.27
N TYR A 143 -19.99 2.97 16.87
CA TYR A 143 -19.61 2.82 15.46
C TYR A 143 -20.65 1.99 14.70
N ASN A 144 -21.08 0.87 15.29
CA ASN A 144 -22.12 0.04 14.70
C ASN A 144 -23.45 0.76 14.54
N LEU A 145 -23.86 1.56 15.52
CA LEU A 145 -25.08 2.37 15.41
C LEU A 145 -24.98 3.36 14.23
N ASP A 146 -23.86 4.06 14.08
CA ASP A 146 -23.67 5.01 12.98
C ASP A 146 -23.58 4.30 11.61
N LYS A 147 -22.97 3.12 11.55
CA LYS A 147 -23.01 2.24 10.37
C LYS A 147 -24.45 1.91 9.98
N TYR A 148 -25.32 1.57 10.94
CA TYR A 148 -26.74 1.32 10.66
C TYR A 148 -27.48 2.58 10.21
N LYS A 149 -27.16 3.76 10.77
CA LYS A 149 -27.72 5.03 10.29
C LYS A 149 -27.36 5.28 8.83
N LEU A 150 -26.09 5.09 8.44
CA LEU A 150 -25.68 5.20 7.03
C LEU A 150 -26.39 4.16 6.16
N ALA A 151 -26.45 2.91 6.60
CA ALA A 151 -27.14 1.85 5.86
C ALA A 151 -28.64 2.14 5.64
N ALA A 152 -29.29 2.87 6.56
CA ALA A 152 -30.69 3.25 6.44
C ALA A 152 -30.96 4.37 5.41
N ILE A 153 -29.94 5.17 5.08
CA ILE A 153 -30.09 6.33 4.17
C ILE A 153 -29.35 6.16 2.84
N THR A 154 -28.44 5.21 2.74
CA THR A 154 -27.65 4.93 1.55
C THR A 154 -28.36 3.92 0.66
N SER A 155 -28.63 4.31 -0.58
CA SER A 155 -29.17 3.38 -1.56
C SER A 155 -28.13 2.32 -1.96
N GLU A 156 -28.59 1.13 -2.34
CA GLU A 156 -27.70 0.08 -2.89
C GLU A 156 -26.90 0.59 -4.09
N HIS A 157 -27.56 1.37 -4.95
CA HIS A 157 -26.94 2.00 -6.12
C HIS A 157 -25.76 2.89 -5.72
N ASP A 158 -25.93 3.76 -4.72
CA ASP A 158 -24.89 4.69 -4.30
C ASP A 158 -23.72 3.98 -3.62
N ALA A 159 -23.99 2.99 -2.76
CA ALA A 159 -22.95 2.16 -2.15
C ALA A 159 -22.13 1.41 -3.23
N ARG A 160 -22.81 0.79 -4.20
CA ARG A 160 -22.15 0.10 -5.33
C ARG A 160 -21.32 1.05 -6.17
N LYS A 161 -21.86 2.23 -6.49
CA LYS A 161 -21.16 3.26 -7.25
C LYS A 161 -19.92 3.76 -6.50
N ALA A 162 -20.03 4.00 -5.19
CA ALA A 162 -18.94 4.48 -4.35
C ALA A 162 -17.76 3.48 -4.34
N GLY A 163 -18.04 2.18 -4.17
CA GLY A 163 -17.02 1.13 -4.11
C GLY A 163 -16.48 0.62 -5.45
N ALA A 164 -16.97 1.11 -6.59
CA ALA A 164 -16.75 0.48 -7.90
C ALA A 164 -15.28 0.35 -8.33
N GLU A 165 -14.41 1.28 -7.93
CA GLU A 165 -12.98 1.30 -8.32
C GLU A 165 -12.04 0.72 -7.25
N VAL A 166 -12.58 0.44 -6.06
CA VAL A 166 -11.82 0.05 -4.87
C VAL A 166 -12.10 -1.41 -4.50
N VAL A 167 -13.38 -1.76 -4.41
CA VAL A 167 -13.83 -3.11 -4.07
C VAL A 167 -13.70 -4.01 -5.29
N LYS A 168 -13.23 -5.24 -5.07
CA LYS A 168 -13.12 -6.24 -6.15
C LYS A 168 -14.48 -6.53 -6.78
N GLN A 169 -14.60 -6.25 -8.08
CA GLN A 169 -15.80 -6.55 -8.84
C GLN A 169 -15.87 -8.06 -9.16
N VAL A 170 -17.03 -8.66 -8.89
CA VAL A 170 -17.33 -10.08 -9.16
C VAL A 170 -18.72 -10.22 -9.77
N SER A 171 -18.98 -11.35 -10.44
CA SER A 171 -20.28 -11.62 -11.08
C SER A 171 -21.45 -11.64 -10.11
N SER A 172 -21.20 -11.99 -8.84
CA SER A 172 -22.20 -12.04 -7.76
C SER A 172 -21.68 -11.26 -6.54
N PRO A 173 -21.83 -9.92 -6.52
CA PRO A 173 -21.28 -9.07 -5.47
C PRO A 173 -21.85 -9.43 -4.09
N LEU A 174 -20.95 -9.50 -3.10
CA LEU A 174 -21.31 -9.75 -1.71
C LEU A 174 -21.76 -8.45 -1.03
N LEU A 175 -22.59 -8.58 0.01
CA LEU A 175 -23.02 -7.45 0.84
C LEU A 175 -21.84 -6.69 1.46
N SER A 176 -20.73 -7.38 1.75
CA SER A 176 -19.52 -6.75 2.30
C SER A 176 -18.98 -5.63 1.42
N GLY A 177 -19.07 -5.77 0.09
CA GLY A 177 -18.65 -4.74 -0.86
C GLY A 177 -19.52 -3.49 -0.83
N LEU A 178 -20.79 -3.62 -0.44
CA LEU A 178 -21.69 -2.47 -0.27
C LEU A 178 -21.47 -1.77 1.08
N LEU A 179 -21.02 -2.50 2.10
CA LEU A 179 -20.70 -1.92 3.41
C LEU A 179 -19.37 -1.17 3.40
N TYR A 180 -18.41 -1.58 2.58
CA TYR A 180 -17.06 -1.00 2.51
C TYR A 180 -17.03 0.54 2.48
N PRO A 181 -17.70 1.24 1.53
CA PRO A 181 -17.66 2.71 1.48
C PRO A 181 -18.31 3.39 2.70
N LEU A 182 -19.27 2.73 3.37
CA LEU A 182 -19.90 3.26 4.58
C LEU A 182 -18.90 3.28 5.73
N LEU A 183 -18.15 2.19 5.89
CA LEU A 183 -17.15 2.07 6.97
C LEU A 183 -16.00 3.06 6.76
N GLN A 184 -15.47 3.16 5.54
CA GLN A 184 -14.41 4.10 5.22
C GLN A 184 -14.84 5.56 5.45
N ALA A 185 -16.09 5.91 5.16
CA ALA A 185 -16.61 7.24 5.48
C ALA A 185 -16.65 7.50 7.00
N LEU A 186 -17.09 6.52 7.81
CA LEU A 186 -17.13 6.67 9.27
C LEU A 186 -15.73 6.78 9.88
N ASP A 187 -14.72 6.18 9.26
CA ASP A 187 -13.34 6.26 9.76
C ASP A 187 -12.85 7.72 9.87
N GLU A 188 -13.31 8.63 9.01
CA GLU A 188 -13.00 10.06 9.11
C GLU A 188 -13.44 10.69 10.46
N GLU A 189 -14.60 10.27 10.96
CA GLU A 189 -15.16 10.75 12.22
C GLU A 189 -14.45 10.11 13.40
N TYR A 190 -14.32 8.79 13.40
CA TYR A 190 -13.80 8.04 14.53
C TYR A 190 -12.29 8.18 14.70
N LEU A 191 -11.57 8.48 13.62
CA LEU A 191 -10.17 8.88 13.70
C LEU A 191 -10.00 10.37 14.04
N GLY A 192 -11.07 11.16 14.07
CA GLY A 192 -11.01 12.58 14.46
C GLY A 192 -10.12 13.41 13.55
N VAL A 193 -10.19 13.19 12.24
CA VAL A 193 -9.32 13.85 11.26
C VAL A 193 -9.95 15.08 10.62
N ASP A 194 -9.09 15.93 10.05
CA ASP A 194 -9.45 17.06 9.20
C ASP A 194 -9.52 16.67 7.72
N PHE A 195 -8.66 15.75 7.29
CA PHE A 195 -8.66 15.26 5.92
C PHE A 195 -8.27 13.78 5.79
N GLN A 196 -8.78 13.16 4.71
CA GLN A 196 -8.35 11.84 4.26
C GLN A 196 -7.42 11.97 3.05
N PHE A 197 -6.37 11.16 3.04
CA PHE A 197 -5.47 11.02 1.91
C PHE A 197 -5.57 9.62 1.28
N GLY A 198 -5.55 9.55 -0.06
CA GLY A 198 -5.52 8.31 -0.81
C GLY A 198 -5.25 8.54 -2.30
N GLY A 199 -5.35 7.49 -3.12
CA GLY A 199 -5.24 7.61 -4.57
C GLY A 199 -6.51 8.19 -5.20
N VAL A 200 -6.41 8.68 -6.44
CA VAL A 200 -7.59 9.13 -7.23
C VAL A 200 -8.63 8.01 -7.44
N ASP A 201 -8.27 6.74 -7.30
CA ASP A 201 -9.21 5.62 -7.34
C ASP A 201 -10.15 5.58 -6.12
N GLN A 202 -9.82 6.32 -5.05
CA GLN A 202 -10.67 6.48 -3.86
C GLN A 202 -11.73 7.60 -4.01
N ARG A 203 -11.65 8.41 -5.08
CA ARG A 203 -12.47 9.62 -5.26
C ARG A 203 -13.97 9.39 -5.05
N LYS A 204 -14.50 8.27 -5.53
CA LYS A 204 -15.92 7.94 -5.39
C LYS A 204 -16.32 7.70 -3.94
N ILE A 205 -15.46 7.07 -3.13
CA ILE A 205 -15.68 6.89 -1.70
C ILE A 205 -15.56 8.23 -0.96
N PHE A 206 -14.59 9.06 -1.33
CA PHE A 206 -14.43 10.40 -0.76
C PHE A 206 -15.67 11.27 -0.99
N THR A 207 -16.16 11.33 -2.22
CA THR A 207 -17.39 12.09 -2.52
C THR A 207 -18.64 11.51 -1.84
N TYR A 208 -18.66 10.19 -1.60
CA TYR A 208 -19.71 9.56 -0.80
C TYR A 208 -19.64 10.03 0.66
N ALA A 209 -18.47 10.07 1.27
CA ALA A 209 -18.29 10.58 2.63
C ALA A 209 -18.73 12.05 2.76
N GLU A 210 -18.32 12.91 1.80
CA GLU A 210 -18.75 14.31 1.78
C GLU A 210 -20.27 14.48 1.73
N GLN A 211 -20.97 13.59 1.01
CA GLN A 211 -22.42 13.65 0.85
C GLN A 211 -23.17 13.09 2.05
N TYR A 212 -22.67 12.01 2.67
CA TYR A 212 -23.43 11.21 3.63
C TYR A 212 -23.09 11.49 5.09
N LEU A 213 -21.86 11.86 5.44
CA LEU A 213 -21.50 12.22 6.82
C LEU A 213 -22.35 13.38 7.39
N PRO A 214 -22.62 14.46 6.64
CA PRO A 214 -23.50 15.53 7.12
C PRO A 214 -24.93 15.09 7.43
N LYS A 215 -25.46 14.10 6.71
CA LYS A 215 -26.82 13.58 6.91
C LYS A 215 -27.00 12.85 8.24
N ILE A 216 -25.92 12.38 8.85
CA ILE A 216 -25.92 11.76 10.17
C ILE A 216 -25.31 12.65 11.26
N GLY A 217 -25.10 13.94 10.96
CA GLY A 217 -24.66 14.96 11.92
C GLY A 217 -23.15 15.16 12.03
N TYR A 218 -22.35 14.57 11.14
CA TYR A 218 -20.90 14.71 11.15
C TYR A 218 -20.41 15.76 10.15
N LYS A 219 -19.26 16.38 10.45
CA LYS A 219 -18.65 17.37 9.57
C LYS A 219 -18.13 16.72 8.28
N LYS A 220 -18.13 17.48 7.19
CA LYS A 220 -17.40 17.12 5.97
C LYS A 220 -15.89 17.27 6.22
N ARG A 221 -15.09 16.38 5.62
CA ARG A 221 -13.63 16.45 5.60
C ARG A 221 -13.12 16.88 4.23
N SER A 222 -11.88 17.37 4.21
CA SER A 222 -11.14 17.58 2.97
C SER A 222 -10.56 16.24 2.48
N HIS A 223 -10.34 16.12 1.17
CA HIS A 223 -9.83 14.91 0.55
C HIS A 223 -8.67 15.22 -0.39
N LEU A 224 -7.55 14.53 -0.20
CA LEU A 224 -6.32 14.73 -0.95
C LEU A 224 -6.03 13.47 -1.77
N MET A 225 -5.82 13.63 -3.08
CA MET A 225 -5.70 12.50 -4.00
C MET A 225 -4.38 12.51 -4.77
N ASN A 226 -3.56 11.47 -4.60
CA ASN A 226 -2.35 11.29 -5.40
C ASN A 226 -2.65 10.60 -6.75
N SER A 227 -1.79 10.88 -7.74
CA SER A 227 -1.85 10.23 -9.05
C SER A 227 -1.62 8.73 -8.93
N MET A 228 -2.27 7.96 -9.80
CA MET A 228 -1.96 6.54 -9.96
C MET A 228 -0.61 6.40 -10.67
N VAL A 229 0.26 5.56 -10.13
CA VAL A 229 1.53 5.22 -10.79
C VAL A 229 1.35 3.95 -11.62
N PRO A 230 1.69 3.99 -12.92
CA PRO A 230 1.72 2.80 -13.76
C PRO A 230 2.61 1.70 -13.15
N GLY A 231 2.17 0.46 -13.25
CA GLY A 231 2.98 -0.72 -13.02
C GLY A 231 4.09 -0.82 -14.06
N LEU A 232 5.08 -1.68 -13.79
CA LEU A 232 6.25 -1.85 -14.66
C LEU A 232 5.89 -2.33 -16.07
N SER A 233 4.71 -2.92 -16.24
CA SER A 233 4.17 -3.36 -17.53
C SER A 233 3.17 -2.38 -18.16
N GLY A 234 3.08 -1.13 -17.69
CA GLY A 234 2.21 -0.08 -18.26
C GLY A 234 0.74 -0.09 -17.81
N GLY A 235 0.33 -1.06 -16.98
CA GLY A 235 -1.03 -1.17 -16.41
C GLY A 235 -1.12 -0.73 -14.94
N LYS A 236 -2.19 -1.07 -14.20
CA LYS A 236 -2.25 -0.82 -12.73
C LYS A 236 -1.28 -1.77 -12.02
N MET A 237 -0.44 -1.26 -11.11
CA MET A 237 0.42 -2.10 -10.27
C MET A 237 -0.47 -2.95 -9.35
N SER A 238 -0.55 -4.26 -9.58
CA SER A 238 -1.43 -5.14 -8.83
C SER A 238 -0.66 -5.99 -7.84
N SER A 239 -1.07 -5.94 -6.58
CA SER A 239 -0.55 -6.81 -5.53
C SER A 239 -0.78 -8.31 -5.81
N SER A 240 -1.68 -8.67 -6.74
CA SER A 240 -2.05 -10.05 -7.09
C SER A 240 -1.25 -10.67 -8.25
N ASP A 241 -0.48 -9.89 -9.02
CA ASP A 241 0.41 -10.42 -10.06
C ASP A 241 1.88 -10.21 -9.64
N PRO A 242 2.57 -11.27 -9.18
CA PRO A 242 3.97 -11.20 -8.74
C PRO A 242 4.97 -10.70 -9.78
N ASN A 243 4.65 -10.79 -11.08
CA ASN A 243 5.52 -10.32 -12.16
C ASN A 243 5.29 -8.85 -12.51
N SER A 244 4.16 -8.28 -12.14
CA SER A 244 3.79 -6.89 -12.44
C SER A 244 4.37 -5.85 -11.47
N LYS A 245 4.98 -6.32 -10.36
CA LYS A 245 5.39 -5.51 -9.21
C LYS A 245 6.76 -5.91 -8.68
N ILE A 246 7.45 -4.97 -8.05
CA ILE A 246 8.63 -5.23 -7.22
C ILE A 246 8.23 -5.05 -5.76
N ASP A 247 8.48 -6.07 -4.93
CA ASP A 247 8.21 -6.05 -3.51
C ASP A 247 9.40 -5.41 -2.76
N PHE A 248 9.17 -4.85 -1.57
CA PHE A 248 10.25 -4.21 -0.79
C PHE A 248 11.41 -5.16 -0.42
N LEU A 249 11.15 -6.46 -0.38
CA LEU A 249 12.12 -7.49 -0.02
C LEU A 249 12.67 -8.25 -1.25
N ASP A 250 12.37 -7.80 -2.48
CA ASP A 250 12.97 -8.38 -3.67
C ASP A 250 14.48 -8.07 -3.72
N GLY A 251 15.31 -9.11 -3.73
CA GLY A 251 16.75 -8.96 -3.89
C GLY A 251 17.15 -8.49 -5.30
N PRO A 252 18.42 -8.09 -5.52
CA PRO A 252 18.89 -7.50 -6.77
C PRO A 252 18.62 -8.33 -8.03
N ALA A 253 18.68 -9.66 -7.91
CA ALA A 253 18.39 -10.57 -9.02
C ALA A 253 16.91 -10.54 -9.44
N ALA A 254 15.99 -10.45 -8.47
CA ALA A 254 14.55 -10.36 -8.73
C ALA A 254 14.21 -9.00 -9.36
N VAL A 255 14.76 -7.91 -8.83
CA VAL A 255 14.65 -6.55 -9.39
C VAL A 255 15.12 -6.54 -10.85
N LYS A 256 16.33 -7.05 -11.12
CA LYS A 256 16.90 -7.13 -12.47
C LYS A 256 16.01 -7.93 -13.43
N SER A 257 15.51 -9.08 -13.00
CA SER A 257 14.61 -9.91 -13.80
C SER A 257 13.29 -9.19 -14.13
N LYS A 258 12.67 -8.53 -13.14
CA LYS A 258 11.39 -7.84 -13.31
C LYS A 258 11.51 -6.60 -14.20
N ILE A 259 12.51 -5.75 -13.97
CA ILE A 259 12.80 -4.59 -14.83
C ILE A 259 13.23 -5.03 -16.23
N GLY A 260 14.00 -6.12 -16.34
CA GLY A 260 14.40 -6.68 -17.63
C GLY A 260 13.19 -7.00 -18.53
N LYS A 261 12.12 -7.55 -17.93
CA LYS A 261 10.86 -7.90 -18.62
C LYS A 261 9.91 -6.72 -18.86
N ALA A 262 10.13 -5.57 -18.22
CA ALA A 262 9.29 -4.40 -18.42
C ALA A 262 9.33 -3.93 -19.88
N HIS A 263 8.18 -3.52 -20.41
CA HIS A 263 8.12 -2.88 -21.73
C HIS A 263 8.81 -1.52 -21.66
N CYS A 264 9.72 -1.27 -22.61
CA CYS A 264 10.57 -0.08 -22.64
C CYS A 264 11.10 0.09 -24.07
N ALA A 265 10.21 0.33 -25.04
CA ALA A 265 10.62 0.47 -26.43
C ALA A 265 11.40 1.80 -26.64
N PRO A 266 12.41 1.83 -27.53
CA PRO A 266 13.16 3.05 -27.82
C PRO A 266 12.23 4.21 -28.23
N GLY A 267 12.40 5.39 -27.62
CA GLY A 267 11.61 6.58 -27.94
C GLY A 267 10.18 6.61 -27.39
N GLU A 268 9.65 5.50 -26.88
CA GLU A 268 8.29 5.42 -26.34
C GLU A 268 8.26 5.86 -24.86
N VAL A 269 7.76 7.08 -24.62
CA VAL A 269 7.61 7.67 -23.28
C VAL A 269 6.27 7.27 -22.66
N GLU A 270 5.18 7.42 -23.41
CA GLU A 270 3.83 7.10 -22.93
C GLU A 270 3.67 5.61 -22.66
N GLY A 271 3.10 5.25 -21.50
CA GLY A 271 2.93 3.85 -21.09
C GLY A 271 4.23 3.14 -20.67
N ASN A 272 5.37 3.84 -20.64
CA ASN A 272 6.65 3.28 -20.22
C ASN A 272 6.75 3.19 -18.68
N GLY A 273 6.55 1.98 -18.15
CA GLY A 273 6.57 1.73 -16.71
C GLY A 273 7.91 2.01 -16.02
N VAL A 274 9.03 1.99 -16.76
CA VAL A 274 10.36 2.30 -16.21
C VAL A 274 10.52 3.80 -16.01
N LEU A 275 10.18 4.60 -17.02
CA LEU A 275 10.18 6.07 -16.90
C LEU A 275 9.17 6.53 -15.85
N ALA A 276 7.96 5.95 -15.85
CA ALA A 276 6.94 6.27 -14.85
C ALA A 276 7.44 6.00 -13.41
N PHE A 277 8.19 4.91 -13.20
CA PHE A 277 8.78 4.62 -11.89
C PHE A 277 9.84 5.66 -11.49
N ILE A 278 10.73 6.05 -12.40
CA ILE A 278 11.72 7.09 -12.14
C ILE A 278 11.03 8.42 -11.82
N ARG A 279 10.03 8.79 -12.62
CA ARG A 279 9.27 10.04 -12.52
C ARG A 279 8.48 10.16 -11.22
N HIS A 280 7.81 9.09 -10.79
CA HIS A 280 6.87 9.16 -9.68
C HIS A 280 7.40 8.59 -8.36
N VAL A 281 8.54 7.88 -8.38
CA VAL A 281 9.12 7.28 -7.17
C VAL A 281 10.55 7.76 -6.96
N VAL A 282 11.46 7.49 -7.89
CA VAL A 282 12.90 7.74 -7.66
C VAL A 282 13.19 9.23 -7.49
N VAL A 283 12.78 10.07 -8.44
CA VAL A 283 13.04 11.51 -8.38
C VAL A 283 12.33 12.16 -7.20
N PRO A 284 11.02 11.94 -6.95
CA PRO A 284 10.34 12.53 -5.78
C PRO A 284 10.94 12.15 -4.42
N ILE A 285 11.43 10.92 -4.26
CA ILE A 285 12.15 10.52 -3.04
C ILE A 285 13.49 11.27 -2.94
N GLY A 286 14.17 11.46 -4.07
CA GLY A 286 15.42 12.21 -4.12
C GLY A 286 15.24 13.67 -3.72
N ASP A 287 14.14 14.29 -4.18
CA ASP A 287 13.78 15.65 -3.80
C ASP A 287 13.39 15.73 -2.32
N LEU A 288 12.73 14.71 -1.78
CA LEU A 288 12.42 14.61 -0.34
C LEU A 288 13.68 14.57 0.54
N PHE A 289 14.81 14.08 0.01
CA PHE A 289 16.11 14.15 0.67
C PHE A 289 16.75 15.54 0.61
N GLN A 290 16.32 16.41 -0.30
CA GLN A 290 16.74 17.80 -0.34
C GLN A 290 15.91 18.67 0.62
N GLY A 291 16.56 19.59 1.33
CA GLY A 291 15.87 20.71 1.97
C GLY A 291 15.17 20.46 3.32
N GLN A 292 15.42 19.34 4.01
CA GLN A 292 14.77 19.05 5.31
C GLN A 292 15.75 18.61 6.40
N GLY A 293 17.02 19.05 6.31
CA GLY A 293 18.11 18.60 7.20
C GLY A 293 18.55 17.15 6.95
N ARG A 294 18.14 16.57 5.82
CA ARG A 294 18.44 15.21 5.37
C ARG A 294 19.65 15.20 4.43
N ALA A 295 20.29 14.04 4.26
CA ALA A 295 21.44 13.89 3.39
C ALA A 295 21.07 14.26 1.96
N SER A 296 21.77 15.22 1.35
CA SER A 296 21.54 15.63 -0.04
C SER A 296 22.05 14.61 -1.08
N ALA A 297 22.78 13.59 -0.62
CA ALA A 297 23.31 12.53 -1.46
C ALA A 297 22.17 11.63 -1.98
N ARG A 298 22.11 11.48 -3.31
CA ARG A 298 21.15 10.61 -4.00
C ARG A 298 21.92 9.51 -4.70
N ALA A 299 21.61 8.26 -4.40
CA ALA A 299 22.35 7.11 -4.94
C ALA A 299 22.25 6.96 -6.48
N TRP A 300 21.28 7.63 -7.10
CA TRP A 300 21.05 7.65 -8.56
C TRP A 300 21.50 8.96 -9.23
N VAL A 301 22.27 9.78 -8.54
CA VAL A 301 22.93 10.97 -9.08
C VAL A 301 24.43 10.81 -8.82
N HIS A 302 25.24 10.86 -9.88
CA HIS A 302 26.69 10.71 -9.71
C HIS A 302 27.28 11.91 -8.96
N ALA A 303 28.42 11.69 -8.31
CA ALA A 303 29.11 12.72 -7.52
C ALA A 303 29.66 13.89 -8.37
N ASP A 304 29.92 13.65 -9.66
CA ASP A 304 30.35 14.65 -10.65
C ASP A 304 29.19 15.37 -11.34
N ALA A 305 27.94 14.98 -11.05
CA ALA A 305 26.77 15.62 -11.62
C ALA A 305 26.60 17.06 -11.11
N PRO A 306 25.97 17.95 -11.90
CA PRO A 306 25.53 19.25 -11.43
C PRO A 306 24.68 19.14 -10.15
N SER A 307 24.77 20.14 -9.26
CA SER A 307 24.06 20.11 -7.97
C SER A 307 22.53 20.03 -8.10
N ASP A 308 22.00 20.50 -9.22
CA ASP A 308 20.58 20.49 -9.59
C ASP A 308 20.15 19.24 -10.37
N ALA A 309 21.07 18.32 -10.70
CA ALA A 309 20.72 17.08 -11.38
C ALA A 309 19.86 16.19 -10.47
N VAL A 310 18.76 15.62 -10.97
CA VAL A 310 17.84 14.75 -10.22
C VAL A 310 18.02 13.27 -10.52
N PHE A 311 18.60 12.94 -11.68
CA PHE A 311 18.84 11.57 -12.11
C PHE A 311 20.04 11.48 -13.06
N THR A 312 20.78 10.38 -13.02
CA THR A 312 21.90 10.11 -13.93
C THR A 312 21.67 8.78 -14.66
N VAL A 313 21.95 8.78 -15.97
CA VAL A 313 22.02 7.55 -16.77
C VAL A 313 23.45 7.38 -17.26
N GLU A 314 24.06 6.25 -16.91
CA GLU A 314 25.35 5.84 -17.45
C GLU A 314 25.12 5.03 -18.73
N GLY A 315 25.38 5.66 -19.88
CA GLY A 315 25.33 5.00 -21.17
C GLY A 315 26.47 4.00 -21.33
N ASN A 316 26.21 2.85 -21.97
CA ASN A 316 27.25 1.85 -22.19
C ASN A 316 28.27 2.33 -23.24
N PRO A 317 29.57 2.51 -22.88
CA PRO A 317 30.58 3.03 -23.80
C PRO A 317 30.78 2.17 -25.05
N LYS A 318 30.50 0.86 -24.97
CA LYS A 318 30.59 -0.06 -26.12
C LYS A 318 29.60 0.24 -27.22
N PHE A 319 28.53 0.96 -26.92
CA PHE A 319 27.51 1.40 -27.87
C PHE A 319 27.56 2.92 -28.10
N GLY A 320 28.66 3.58 -27.72
CA GLY A 320 28.83 5.03 -27.85
C GLY A 320 28.07 5.83 -26.79
N GLY A 321 27.58 5.18 -25.73
CA GLY A 321 26.90 5.85 -24.63
C GLY A 321 27.87 6.65 -23.76
N SER A 322 27.40 7.81 -23.27
CA SER A 322 28.09 8.65 -22.28
C SER A 322 27.26 8.73 -21.01
N VAL A 323 27.86 9.24 -19.93
CA VAL A 323 27.10 9.65 -18.74
C VAL A 323 26.25 10.88 -19.10
N ALA A 324 24.98 10.85 -18.74
CA ALA A 324 24.04 11.95 -18.90
C ALA A 324 23.36 12.28 -17.57
N HIS A 325 23.35 13.56 -17.21
CA HIS A 325 22.71 14.07 -16.00
C HIS A 325 21.49 14.90 -16.38
N PHE A 326 20.36 14.63 -15.74
CA PHE A 326 19.08 15.28 -16.01
C PHE A 326 18.68 16.13 -14.81
N ARG A 327 18.24 17.37 -15.05
CA ARG A 327 17.74 18.29 -14.02
C ARG A 327 16.25 18.11 -13.75
N THR A 328 15.52 17.57 -14.73
CA THR A 328 14.10 17.27 -14.60
C THR A 328 13.79 15.92 -15.23
N VAL A 329 12.65 15.34 -14.82
CA VAL A 329 12.07 14.15 -15.46
C VAL A 329 11.66 14.43 -16.91
N ASP A 330 11.33 15.67 -17.25
CA ASP A 330 10.94 16.04 -18.62
C ASP A 330 12.16 16.13 -19.54
N GLU A 331 13.33 16.53 -19.03
CA GLU A 331 14.60 16.41 -19.76
C GLU A 331 14.96 14.95 -20.05
N LEU A 332 14.77 14.05 -19.08
CA LEU A 332 14.98 12.62 -19.26
C LEU A 332 14.05 12.05 -20.34
N ASP A 333 12.76 12.37 -20.27
CA ASP A 333 11.77 11.89 -21.22
C ASP A 333 12.02 12.43 -22.63
N ALA A 334 12.41 13.70 -22.77
CA ALA A 334 12.79 14.28 -24.06
C ALA A 334 14.04 13.60 -24.65
N ALA A 335 15.06 13.33 -23.83
CA ALA A 335 16.26 12.62 -24.26
C ALA A 335 15.96 11.16 -24.66
N TYR A 336 15.06 10.48 -23.93
CA TYR A 336 14.61 9.15 -24.28
C TYR A 336 13.82 9.13 -25.60
N ALA A 337 12.88 10.07 -25.77
CA ALA A 337 12.11 10.26 -27.01
C ALA A 337 13.01 10.54 -28.23
N ALA A 338 14.09 11.30 -28.03
CA ALA A 338 15.09 11.61 -29.06
C ALA A 338 16.08 10.46 -29.34
N GLY A 339 15.99 9.33 -28.62
CA GLY A 339 16.90 8.20 -28.78
C GLY A 339 18.31 8.43 -28.21
N GLN A 340 18.49 9.46 -27.39
CA GLN A 340 19.76 9.77 -26.73
C GLN A 340 20.02 8.87 -25.51
N VAL A 341 18.95 8.32 -24.93
CA VAL A 341 19.02 7.32 -23.85
C VAL A 341 18.56 5.97 -24.38
N HIS A 342 19.46 4.99 -24.37
CA HIS A 342 19.13 3.63 -24.80
C HIS A 342 18.28 2.90 -23.73
N PRO A 343 17.28 2.09 -24.10
CA PRO A 343 16.43 1.39 -23.13
C PRO A 343 17.19 0.50 -22.13
N GLY A 344 18.27 -0.14 -22.57
CA GLY A 344 19.11 -0.96 -21.70
C GLY A 344 19.82 -0.16 -20.60
N ASP A 345 20.23 1.07 -20.92
CA ASP A 345 20.94 1.96 -20.00
C ASP A 345 19.94 2.56 -19.00
N LEU A 346 18.75 2.97 -19.49
CA LEU A 346 17.65 3.40 -18.64
C LEU A 346 17.24 2.32 -17.63
N LYS A 347 17.06 1.07 -18.10
CA LYS A 347 16.74 -0.06 -17.23
C LYS A 347 17.83 -0.30 -16.19
N THR A 348 19.10 -0.18 -16.57
CA THR A 348 20.23 -0.34 -15.65
C THR A 348 20.24 0.74 -14.58
N ALA A 349 20.06 2.00 -14.97
CA ALA A 349 19.95 3.12 -14.04
C ALA A 349 18.77 2.94 -13.07
N ALA A 350 17.60 2.51 -13.57
CA ALA A 350 16.44 2.20 -12.74
C ALA A 350 16.69 1.06 -11.75
N ILE A 351 17.36 -0.03 -12.18
CA ILE A 351 17.72 -1.15 -11.29
C ILE A 351 18.63 -0.68 -10.16
N ASN A 352 19.64 0.14 -10.46
CA ASN A 352 20.56 0.67 -9.47
C ASN A 352 19.84 1.56 -8.47
N ALA A 353 18.98 2.46 -8.94
CA ALA A 353 18.17 3.34 -8.10
C ALA A 353 17.22 2.54 -7.18
N ILE A 354 16.53 1.53 -7.72
CA ILE A 354 15.62 0.67 -6.94
C ILE A 354 16.39 -0.09 -5.87
N ASN A 355 17.51 -0.72 -6.21
CA ASN A 355 18.30 -1.46 -5.21
C ASN A 355 18.82 -0.53 -4.10
N ALA A 356 19.22 0.70 -4.44
CA ALA A 356 19.63 1.67 -3.43
C ALA A 356 18.49 2.07 -2.48
N LEU A 357 17.26 2.24 -3.00
CA LEU A 357 16.06 2.49 -2.18
C LEU A 357 15.72 1.30 -1.28
N LEU A 358 15.90 0.07 -1.77
CA LEU A 358 15.52 -1.14 -1.04
C LEU A 358 16.55 -1.59 -0.01
N ALA A 359 17.85 -1.36 -0.27
CA ALA A 359 18.95 -1.79 0.60
C ALA A 359 18.76 -1.49 2.09
N PRO A 360 18.43 -0.25 2.52
CA PRO A 360 18.23 0.05 3.94
C PRO A 360 17.07 -0.74 4.58
N ILE A 361 15.98 -0.94 3.84
CA ILE A 361 14.80 -1.68 4.31
C ILE A 361 15.13 -3.17 4.44
N GLN A 362 15.87 -3.71 3.47
CA GLN A 362 16.31 -5.10 3.47
C GLN A 362 17.32 -5.38 4.58
N ALA A 363 18.19 -4.42 4.90
CA ALA A 363 19.11 -4.51 6.02
C ALA A 363 18.35 -4.55 7.37
N GLU A 364 17.35 -3.68 7.56
CA GLU A 364 16.51 -3.70 8.78
C GLU A 364 15.73 -5.02 8.90
N PHE A 365 15.19 -5.54 7.80
CA PHE A 365 14.55 -6.85 7.75
C PHE A 365 15.51 -7.99 8.11
N ALA A 366 16.73 -8.00 7.56
CA ALA A 366 17.74 -9.00 7.84
C ALA A 366 18.23 -8.97 9.30
N ALA A 367 18.23 -7.79 9.93
CA ALA A 367 18.68 -7.59 11.31
C ALA A 367 17.60 -7.87 12.38
N SER A 368 16.30 -7.90 12.03
CA SER A 368 15.20 -8.14 12.99
C SER A 368 14.55 -9.50 12.80
N ALA A 369 14.77 -10.39 13.77
CA ALA A 369 14.11 -11.70 13.83
C ALA A 369 12.58 -11.55 13.92
N GLU A 370 12.10 -10.53 14.64
CA GLU A 370 10.66 -10.24 14.77
C GLU A 370 10.05 -9.82 13.43
N PHE A 371 10.79 -9.04 12.63
CA PHE A 371 10.32 -8.63 11.30
C PHE A 371 10.26 -9.83 10.33
N GLN A 372 11.26 -10.71 10.36
CA GLN A 372 11.25 -11.97 9.61
C GLN A 372 10.09 -12.89 10.01
N GLN A 373 9.84 -13.03 11.31
CA GLN A 373 8.72 -13.81 11.82
C GLN A 373 7.36 -13.19 11.46
N ALA A 374 7.24 -11.87 11.47
CA ALA A 374 6.02 -11.19 11.03
C ALA A 374 5.73 -11.45 9.54
N GLU A 375 6.76 -11.38 8.69
CA GLU A 375 6.65 -11.69 7.26
C GLU A 375 6.22 -13.14 7.01
N ALA A 376 6.88 -14.10 7.67
CA ALA A 376 6.59 -15.52 7.50
C ALA A 376 5.16 -15.88 7.95
N ARG A 377 4.66 -15.24 9.01
CA ARG A 377 3.26 -15.40 9.48
C ARG A 377 2.26 -14.74 8.52
N ALA A 378 2.59 -13.56 7.99
CA ALA A 378 1.71 -12.78 7.12
C ALA A 378 1.54 -13.42 5.72
N TYR A 379 2.58 -14.11 5.24
CA TYR A 379 2.65 -14.69 3.91
C TYR A 379 3.35 -16.05 3.93
N PRO A 380 2.71 -17.09 4.52
CA PRO A 380 3.27 -18.42 4.53
C PRO A 380 3.50 -18.91 3.09
N PRO A 381 4.61 -19.62 2.81
CA PRO A 381 4.88 -20.13 1.48
C PRO A 381 3.72 -21.02 1.03
N GLU A 382 3.32 -20.89 -0.24
CA GLU A 382 2.23 -21.70 -0.80
C GLU A 382 2.55 -23.19 -0.61
N VAL A 383 1.77 -23.87 0.22
CA VAL A 383 1.78 -25.34 0.27
C VAL A 383 1.26 -25.78 -1.09
N LYS A 384 2.18 -26.19 -1.98
CA LYS A 384 1.81 -26.84 -3.24
C LYS A 384 0.91 -28.02 -2.88
N GLN A 385 -0.40 -27.86 -3.06
CA GLN A 385 -1.30 -29.00 -3.00
C GLN A 385 -0.79 -29.97 -4.05
N VAL A 386 -0.22 -31.09 -3.60
CA VAL A 386 0.07 -32.22 -4.48
C VAL A 386 -1.27 -32.50 -5.15
N LYS A 387 -1.35 -32.26 -6.47
CA LYS A 387 -2.48 -32.72 -7.27
C LYS A 387 -2.49 -34.24 -7.10
N VAL A 388 -3.25 -34.72 -6.12
CA VAL A 388 -3.68 -36.11 -6.11
C VAL A 388 -4.42 -36.24 -7.43
N LYS A 389 -3.83 -36.97 -8.39
CA LYS A 389 -4.50 -37.29 -9.64
C LYS A 389 -5.92 -37.70 -9.27
N ALA A 390 -6.91 -36.95 -9.76
CA ALA A 390 -8.30 -37.34 -9.60
C ALA A 390 -8.40 -38.80 -10.03
N LYS A 391 -8.57 -39.73 -9.08
CA LYS A 391 -9.05 -41.06 -9.41
C LYS A 391 -10.36 -40.79 -10.12
N LYS A 392 -10.48 -41.24 -11.38
CA LYS A 392 -11.69 -41.10 -12.20
C LYS A 392 -12.89 -41.33 -11.29
N ALA A 393 -13.70 -40.29 -11.09
CA ALA A 393 -14.89 -40.39 -10.27
C ALA A 393 -15.76 -41.49 -10.88
N TYR A 394 -15.92 -42.59 -10.16
CA TYR A 394 -16.89 -43.61 -10.48
C TYR A 394 -18.27 -42.99 -10.26
N THR A 395 -18.99 -42.72 -11.34
CA THR A 395 -20.39 -42.27 -11.27
C THR A 395 -21.21 -43.41 -10.65
N PRO A 396 -21.79 -43.25 -9.45
CA PRO A 396 -22.52 -44.34 -8.82
C PRO A 396 -23.74 -44.71 -9.67
N LYS A 397 -23.97 -46.02 -9.86
CA LYS A 397 -25.21 -46.50 -10.49
C LYS A 397 -26.44 -45.95 -9.75
N PRO A 398 -27.47 -45.49 -10.49
CA PRO A 398 -28.78 -45.13 -9.92
C PRO A 398 -29.30 -46.21 -8.97
N GLU A 399 -29.98 -45.81 -7.90
CA GLU A 399 -30.34 -46.67 -6.76
C GLU A 399 -31.23 -47.87 -7.11
N HIS A 400 -32.03 -47.75 -8.18
CA HIS A 400 -32.87 -48.84 -8.72
C HIS A 400 -32.07 -49.89 -9.51
N LEU A 401 -30.79 -49.64 -9.79
CA LEU A 401 -29.87 -50.53 -10.51
C LEU A 401 -28.81 -51.16 -9.60
N LYS A 402 -28.87 -50.91 -8.28
CA LYS A 402 -27.95 -51.49 -7.28
C LYS A 402 -28.50 -52.81 -6.76
N THR A 403 -27.63 -53.81 -6.67
CA THR A 403 -27.93 -55.10 -6.02
C THR A 403 -28.07 -54.93 -4.50
N ALA A 404 -28.68 -55.90 -3.82
CA ALA A 404 -28.89 -55.85 -2.37
C ALA A 404 -27.56 -55.80 -1.58
N GLU A 405 -26.51 -56.47 -2.07
CA GLU A 405 -25.17 -56.42 -1.47
C GLU A 405 -24.50 -55.04 -1.63
N GLU A 406 -24.70 -54.37 -2.76
CA GLU A 406 -24.17 -53.02 -2.99
C GLU A 406 -24.85 -51.97 -2.11
N LYS A 407 -26.16 -52.13 -1.84
CA LYS A 407 -26.89 -51.26 -0.91
C LYS A 407 -26.41 -51.44 0.53
N ALA A 408 -26.11 -52.67 0.95
CA ALA A 408 -25.59 -52.96 2.28
C ALA A 408 -24.18 -52.35 2.52
N ARG A 409 -23.32 -52.37 1.49
CA ARG A 409 -21.97 -51.80 1.58
C ARG A 409 -21.97 -50.27 1.71
N ASP A 410 -22.84 -49.58 0.97
CA ASP A 410 -22.94 -48.13 1.01
C ASP A 410 -23.53 -47.61 2.34
N ALA A 411 -24.47 -48.37 2.93
CA ALA A 411 -25.00 -48.07 4.26
C ALA A 411 -23.94 -48.17 5.38
N ALA A 412 -23.02 -49.14 5.27
CA ALA A 412 -21.91 -49.29 6.22
C ALA A 412 -20.88 -48.15 6.11
N ALA A 413 -20.65 -47.62 4.90
CA ALA A 413 -19.74 -46.50 4.67
C ALA A 413 -20.29 -45.17 5.22
N ALA A 414 -21.60 -44.94 5.08
CA ALA A 414 -22.26 -43.74 5.62
C ALA A 414 -22.25 -43.70 7.16
N ALA A 415 -22.30 -44.85 7.83
CA ALA A 415 -22.20 -44.94 9.29
C ALA A 415 -20.80 -44.59 9.83
N ALA A 416 -19.74 -44.72 9.01
CA ALA A 416 -18.37 -44.44 9.42
C ALA A 416 -18.00 -42.94 9.34
N ASP A 417 -18.71 -42.16 8.52
CA ASP A 417 -18.38 -40.75 8.25
C ASP A 417 -19.00 -39.77 9.28
N GLY A 418 -19.95 -40.24 10.10
CA GLY A 418 -20.62 -39.45 11.14
C GLY A 418 -19.79 -39.13 12.39
N ALA A 419 -18.53 -39.56 12.47
CA ALA A 419 -17.73 -39.52 13.72
C ALA A 419 -16.60 -38.46 13.75
N LYS A 420 -16.50 -37.56 12.77
CA LYS A 420 -15.49 -36.49 12.79
C LYS A 420 -16.11 -35.11 13.04
N GLY A 421 -16.34 -34.82 14.32
CA GLY A 421 -16.65 -33.46 14.78
C GLY A 421 -15.45 -32.54 14.56
N VAL A 422 -15.65 -31.47 13.79
CA VAL A 422 -14.68 -30.39 13.62
C VAL A 422 -14.74 -29.48 14.85
N VAL A 423 -13.71 -29.51 15.69
CA VAL A 423 -13.53 -28.56 16.78
C VAL A 423 -13.10 -27.21 16.17
N ARG A 424 -13.92 -26.17 16.34
CA ARG A 424 -13.60 -24.79 15.98
C ARG A 424 -12.87 -24.12 17.15
N THR A 425 -11.56 -23.88 17.01
CA THR A 425 -10.72 -23.17 18.01
C THR A 425 -10.16 -21.83 17.52
N GLY A 426 -10.54 -21.35 16.32
CA GLY A 426 -9.84 -20.23 15.66
C GLY A 426 -10.12 -18.81 16.19
N LEU A 427 -11.28 -18.56 16.81
CA LEU A 427 -11.65 -17.20 17.24
C LEU A 427 -10.84 -16.73 18.46
N ASP A 428 -10.55 -17.62 19.40
CA ASP A 428 -9.88 -17.28 20.66
C ASP A 428 -8.37 -17.00 20.50
N GLU A 429 -7.72 -17.59 19.48
CA GLU A 429 -6.32 -17.28 19.17
C GLU A 429 -6.17 -15.98 18.39
N ALA A 430 -7.10 -15.67 17.49
CA ALA A 430 -7.16 -14.40 16.78
C ALA A 430 -7.36 -13.22 17.75
N GLU A 431 -8.28 -13.36 18.71
CA GLU A 431 -8.54 -12.32 19.71
C GLU A 431 -7.30 -12.01 20.57
N LYS A 432 -6.52 -13.02 20.95
CA LYS A 432 -5.25 -12.86 21.69
C LYS A 432 -4.16 -12.18 20.85
N LEU A 433 -4.04 -12.54 19.58
CA LEU A 433 -3.07 -11.92 18.68
C LEU A 433 -3.43 -10.46 18.39
N ARG A 434 -4.72 -10.18 18.16
CA ARG A 434 -5.26 -8.83 18.00
C ARG A 434 -4.99 -7.96 19.22
N ALA A 435 -5.29 -8.45 20.43
CA ALA A 435 -4.98 -7.73 21.67
C ALA A 435 -3.49 -7.41 21.77
N ALA A 436 -2.60 -8.38 21.50
CA ALA A 436 -1.16 -8.15 21.51
C ALA A 436 -0.72 -7.08 20.49
N VAL A 437 -1.24 -7.08 19.27
CA VAL A 437 -0.90 -6.06 18.26
C VAL A 437 -1.39 -4.68 18.68
N VAL A 438 -2.63 -4.56 19.15
CA VAL A 438 -3.22 -3.29 19.63
C VAL A 438 -2.46 -2.75 20.85
N ASP A 439 -2.03 -3.64 21.76
CA ASP A 439 -1.21 -3.24 22.92
C ASP A 439 0.17 -2.72 22.47
N THR A 440 0.79 -3.34 21.46
CA THR A 440 2.07 -2.82 20.89
C THR A 440 1.94 -1.55 20.05
N LEU A 441 0.71 -1.09 19.79
CA LEU A 441 0.43 0.17 19.09
C LEU A 441 0.15 1.33 20.05
N SER A 442 -0.16 1.01 21.30
CA SER A 442 -0.47 1.97 22.36
C SER A 442 0.78 2.43 23.13
N ALA A 443 1.93 1.82 22.84
CA ALA A 443 3.27 2.16 23.35
C ALA A 443 4.15 2.68 22.20
#